data_AF-W4KAS7-F1
#
_entry.id   AF-W4KAS7-F1
#
_cell.length_a   1.000
_cell.length_b   1.000
_cell.length_c   1.000
_cell.angle_alpha   90.00
_cell.angle_beta   90.00
_cell.angle_gamma   90.00
#
_symmetry.space_group_name_H-M   'P 1'
#
loop_
_entity.id
_entity.type
_entity.pdbx_description
1 polymer ?
#
loop_
_entity_poly.entity_id
_entity_poly.type
_entity_poly.pdbx_seq_one_letter_code
_entity_poly.pdbx_strand_id
1 'polypeptide(L)' 'MITAFPSSVLSVTADVIKELDGGDALSGLWTLFTKCKESLQDGRRLENISWRLWYRE' A
#
# COMPACT_ATOMS: atom_id res chain seq x y z
N MET A 1 -4.32 17.06 10.30
CA MET A 1 -3.64 15.99 11.06
C MET A 1 -4.53 14.77 10.94
N ILE A 2 -4.12 13.75 10.16
CA ILE A 2 -4.93 12.53 10.01
C ILE A 2 -4.92 11.85 11.37
N THR A 3 -6.09 11.67 11.98
CA THR A 3 -6.22 11.03 13.28
C THR A 3 -5.75 9.58 13.15
N ALA A 4 -4.68 9.22 13.87
CA ALA A 4 -4.24 7.83 13.94
C ALA A 4 -5.32 7.02 14.65
N PHE A 5 -5.85 6.01 13.97
CA PHE A 5 -6.78 5.07 14.60
C PHE A 5 -6.00 4.21 15.61
N PRO A 6 -6.61 3.85 16.75
CA PRO A 6 -5.93 3.06 17.79
C PRO A 6 -5.57 1.64 17.31
N SER A 7 -6.16 1.17 16.21
CA SER A 7 -5.86 -0.09 15.55
C SER A 7 -6.00 0.05 14.04
N SER A 8 -5.42 -0.89 13.29
CA SER A 8 -5.59 -0.94 11.84
C SER A 8 -7.05 -1.18 11.48
N VAL A 9 -7.66 -0.23 10.77
CA VAL A 9 -9.07 -0.30 10.30
C VAL A 9 -9.18 -0.72 8.84
N LEU A 10 -8.06 -0.74 8.11
CA LEU A 10 -7.99 -1.19 6.72
C LEU A 10 -7.15 -2.48 6.62
N SER A 11 -7.51 -3.37 5.70
CA SER A 11 -6.73 -4.55 5.32
C SER A 11 -6.70 -4.68 3.80
N VAL A 12 -5.70 -5.38 3.27
CA VAL A 12 -5.53 -5.58 1.82
C VAL A 12 -5.67 -7.05 1.46
N THR A 13 -6.52 -7.32 0.50
CA THR A 13 -6.77 -8.67 -0.03
C THR A 13 -5.75 -8.96 -1.13
N ALA A 14 -4.81 -9.87 -0.86
CA ALA A 14 -3.65 -10.09 -1.71
C ALA A 14 -3.99 -10.72 -3.07
N ASP A 15 -5.09 -11.48 -3.16
CA ASP A 15 -5.63 -12.04 -4.40
C ASP A 15 -6.04 -10.94 -5.39
N VAL A 16 -6.69 -9.87 -4.92
CA VAL A 16 -7.08 -8.73 -5.77
C VAL A 16 -5.86 -7.97 -6.30
N ILE A 17 -4.77 -7.87 -5.52
CA ILE A 17 -3.54 -7.21 -5.98
C ILE A 17 -2.92 -7.94 -7.18
N LYS A 18 -3.03 -9.26 -7.25
CA LYS A 18 -2.45 -10.05 -8.36
C LYS A 18 -3.11 -9.77 -9.71
N GLU A 19 -4.32 -9.24 -9.69
CA GLU A 19 -5.09 -8.89 -10.88
C GLU A 19 -4.81 -7.45 -11.35
N LEU A 20 -4.06 -6.65 -10.57
CA LEU A 20 -3.63 -5.33 -11.00
C LEU A 20 -2.60 -5.47 -12.11
N ASP A 21 -2.89 -4.82 -13.24
CA ASP A 21 -2.05 -4.81 -14.42
C ASP A 21 -1.81 -3.37 -14.89
N GLY A 22 -0.72 -3.15 -15.61
CA GLY A 22 -0.32 -1.85 -16.14
C GLY A 22 0.85 -1.18 -15.41
N GLY A 23 1.64 -0.39 -16.14
CA GLY A 23 2.92 0.16 -15.69
C GLY A 23 2.86 1.16 -14.52
N ASP A 24 1.67 1.59 -14.13
CA ASP A 24 1.46 2.49 -12.99
C ASP A 24 0.91 1.76 -11.74
N ALA A 25 0.73 0.44 -11.79
CA ALA A 25 0.14 -0.31 -10.69
C ALA A 25 0.97 -0.18 -9.39
N LEU A 26 2.29 -0.31 -9.48
CA LEU A 26 3.17 -0.22 -8.31
C LEU A 26 3.30 1.22 -7.78
N SER A 27 3.38 2.21 -8.67
CA SER A 27 3.43 3.64 -8.28
C SER A 27 2.11 4.09 -7.62
N GLY A 28 0.98 3.61 -8.14
CA GLY A 28 -0.35 3.81 -7.55
C GLY A 28 -0.50 3.16 -6.17
N LEU A 29 -0.11 1.90 -6.04
CA LEU A 29 -0.11 1.19 -4.75
C LEU A 29 0.77 1.89 -3.71
N TRP A 30 1.98 2.31 -4.11
CA TRP A 30 2.87 3.07 -3.23
C TRP A 30 2.22 4.37 -2.75
N THR A 31 1.65 5.15 -3.68
CA THR A 31 0.96 6.41 -3.37
C THR A 31 -0.19 6.20 -2.37
N LEU A 32 -0.97 5.13 -2.55
CA LEU A 32 -2.07 4.77 -1.65
C LEU A 32 -1.54 4.40 -0.26
N PHE A 33 -0.56 3.50 -0.18
CA PHE A 33 0.00 3.05 1.08
C PHE A 33 0.68 4.19 1.86
N THR A 34 1.39 5.11 1.20
CA THR A 34 1.95 6.29 1.89
C THR A 34 0.90 7.12 2.62
N LYS A 35 -0.32 7.21 2.08
CA LYS A 35 -1.42 7.98 2.69
C LYS A 35 -2.13 7.25 3.82
N CYS A 36 -2.22 5.92 3.78
CA CYS A 36 -3.03 5.15 4.73
C CYS A 36 -2.24 4.17 5.62
N LYS A 37 -0.90 4.11 5.53
CA LYS A 37 -0.06 3.13 6.24
C LYS A 37 -0.26 3.04 7.75
N GLU A 38 -0.62 4.14 8.41
CA GLU A 38 -0.87 4.15 9.86
C GLU A 38 -2.22 3.51 10.24
N SER A 39 -3.15 3.43 9.28
CA SER A 39 -4.48 2.83 9.45
C SER A 39 -4.61 1.45 8.79
N LEU A 40 -3.59 1.04 8.03
CA LEU A 40 -3.56 -0.17 7.22
C LEU A 40 -2.80 -1.29 7.95
N GLN A 41 -3.38 -2.49 7.98
CA GLN A 41 -2.67 -3.68 8.43
C GLN A 41 -1.40 -3.85 7.61
N ASP A 42 -0.26 -3.95 8.30
CA ASP A 42 1.06 -4.03 7.68
C ASP A 42 1.41 -2.85 6.74
N GLY A 43 0.77 -1.69 6.92
CA GLY A 43 0.83 -0.59 5.97
C GLY A 43 2.24 -0.09 5.64
N ARG A 44 3.13 0.03 6.65
CA ARG A 44 4.53 0.41 6.43
C ARG A 44 5.32 -0.64 5.64
N ARG A 45 4.98 -1.92 5.80
CA ARG A 45 5.62 -3.02 5.04
C ARG A 45 5.16 -2.99 3.58
N LEU A 46 3.85 -2.80 3.36
CA LEU A 46 3.25 -2.68 2.05
C LEU A 46 3.80 -1.46 1.27
N GLU A 47 3.87 -0.29 1.91
CA GLU A 47 4.52 0.91 1.34
C GLU A 47 5.96 0.61 0.88
N ASN A 48 6.76 -0.04 1.74
CA ASN A 48 8.15 -0.37 1.42
C ASN A 48 8.28 -1.35 0.24
N ILE A 49 7.43 -2.37 0.20
CA ILE A 49 7.46 -3.36 -0.88
C ILE A 49 7.09 -2.69 -2.20
N SER A 50 6.01 -1.91 -2.25
CA SER A 50 5.60 -1.20 -3.46
C SER A 50 6.69 -0.25 -3.97
N TRP A 51 7.34 0.51 -3.09
CA TRP A 51 8.48 1.36 -3.46
C TRP A 51 9.65 0.57 -4.06
N ARG A 52 10.05 -0.54 -3.41
CA ARG A 52 11.19 -1.34 -3.84
C ARG A 52 10.94 -2.08 -5.16
N LEU A 53 9.70 -2.51 -5.39
CA LEU A 53 9.31 -3.14 -6.65
C LEU A 53 9.25 -2.09 -7.76
N TRP A 54 8.63 -0.93 -7.50
CA TRP A 54 8.55 0.14 -8.49
C TRP A 54 9.93 0.66 -8.90
N TYR A 55 10.88 0.78 -7.96
CA TYR A 55 12.25 1.19 -8.30
C TYR A 55 12.99 0.21 -9.24
N ARG A 56 12.47 -1.00 -9.43
CA ARG A 56 13.03 -2.02 -10.31
C ARG A 56 12.34 -2.12 -11.67
N GLU A 57 11.22 -1.43 -11.86
CA GLU A 57 10.58 -1.20 -13.17
C GLU A 57 11.37 -0.14 -13.96
#